data_AF-A0A6A5XX90-F1
#
_entry.id   AF-A0A6A5XX90-F1
#
_cell.length_a   1.000
_cell.length_b   1.000
_cell.length_c   1.000
_cell.angle_alpha   90.00
_cell.angle_beta   90.00
_cell.angle_gamma   90.00
#
_symmetry.space_group_name_H-M   'P 1'
#
loop_
_entity.id
_entity.type
_entity.pdbx_description
1 polymer ?
#
loop_
_entity_poly.entity_id
_entity_poly.type
_entity_poly.pdbx_seq_one_letter_code
_entity_poly.pdbx_strand_id
1 'polypeptide(L)'
;MSTVLCGICNAEPKKYKCPTCSIPYCSIGCFKLHKPSHANEASTSNTSQPSLPEIPQPPPPAPMPSYIKEKIDYSQISSDPKFQELLRTNPTLLSSLQKVYAATIEPDPDEVRHDRGGFWGRNRGRGRGRGRGRGRGGRFNDGPPRWTEKKGDDDALKILKSIRQGKQGNQEMASMAEFISLVEETVENQTGPKKE
;
A
#
# COMPACT_ATOMS: atom_id res chain seq x y z
N MET A 1 -30.69 -39.21 -5.14
CA MET A 1 -29.60 -38.29 -5.55
C MET A 1 -30.19 -37.29 -6.54
N SER A 2 -30.53 -36.07 -6.10
CA SER A 2 -31.09 -35.03 -6.98
C SER A 2 -29.97 -34.38 -7.79
N THR A 3 -29.92 -34.68 -9.09
CA THR A 3 -28.98 -34.05 -10.03
C THR A 3 -29.46 -32.64 -10.34
N VAL A 4 -28.66 -31.64 -9.97
CA VAL A 4 -28.97 -30.24 -10.31
C VAL A 4 -28.68 -30.02 -11.79
N LEU A 5 -29.70 -29.68 -12.55
CA LEU A 5 -29.64 -29.45 -13.99
C LEU A 5 -29.05 -28.07 -14.31
N CYS A 6 -28.59 -27.90 -15.54
CA CYS A 6 -28.12 -26.63 -16.08
C CYS A 6 -29.25 -25.59 -16.12
N GLY A 7 -29.12 -24.47 -15.43
CA GLY A 7 -30.11 -23.38 -15.42
C GLY A 7 -30.15 -22.54 -16.71
N ILE A 8 -29.60 -23.04 -17.82
CA ILE A 8 -29.58 -22.36 -19.13
C ILE A 8 -30.27 -23.23 -20.17
N CYS A 9 -29.89 -24.51 -20.29
CA CYS A 9 -30.54 -25.43 -21.23
C CYS A 9 -31.51 -26.42 -20.58
N ASN A 10 -31.49 -26.58 -19.24
CA ASN A 10 -32.27 -27.55 -18.46
C ASN A 10 -32.22 -29.03 -18.94
N ALA A 11 -31.35 -29.35 -19.90
CA ALA A 11 -31.29 -30.67 -20.53
C ALA A 11 -30.25 -31.59 -19.86
N GLU A 12 -29.15 -31.03 -19.38
CA GLU A 12 -28.00 -31.77 -18.87
C GLU A 12 -27.70 -31.42 -17.40
N PRO A 13 -27.08 -32.36 -16.64
CA PRO A 13 -26.61 -32.06 -15.30
C PRO A 13 -25.52 -30.97 -15.32
N LYS A 14 -25.49 -30.15 -14.27
CA LYS A 14 -24.50 -29.08 -14.15
C LYS A 14 -23.08 -29.65 -14.09
N LYS A 15 -22.16 -28.98 -14.78
CA LYS A 15 -20.72 -29.27 -14.76
C LYS A 15 -19.91 -28.13 -14.15
N TYR A 16 -20.40 -26.89 -14.29
CA TYR A 16 -19.72 -25.67 -13.86
C TYR A 16 -20.71 -24.67 -13.25
N LYS A 17 -20.20 -23.57 -12.66
CA LYS A 17 -20.98 -22.48 -12.07
C LYS A 17 -20.49 -21.12 -12.57
N CYS A 18 -21.38 -20.17 -12.80
CA CYS A 18 -21.02 -18.81 -13.21
C CYS A 18 -20.40 -18.02 -12.03
N PRO A 19 -19.25 -17.33 -12.18
CA PRO A 19 -18.66 -16.53 -11.10
C PRO A 19 -19.45 -15.25 -10.77
N THR A 20 -20.30 -14.77 -11.68
CA THR A 20 -21.03 -13.50 -11.52
C THR A 20 -22.36 -13.66 -10.79
N CYS A 21 -23.12 -14.72 -11.08
CA CYS A 21 -24.46 -14.94 -10.51
C CYS A 21 -24.65 -16.34 -9.91
N SER A 22 -23.61 -17.18 -9.89
CA SER A 22 -23.66 -18.55 -9.35
C SER A 22 -24.62 -19.53 -10.05
N ILE A 23 -25.17 -19.19 -11.23
CA ILE A 23 -26.05 -20.09 -11.99
C ILE A 23 -25.29 -21.35 -12.45
N PRO A 24 -25.83 -22.56 -12.22
CA PRO A 24 -25.22 -23.81 -12.65
C PRO A 24 -25.38 -24.04 -14.16
N TYR A 25 -24.31 -24.47 -14.85
CA TYR A 25 -24.35 -24.73 -16.30
C TYR A 25 -23.63 -26.02 -16.72
N CYS A 26 -24.03 -26.62 -17.85
CA CYS A 26 -23.45 -27.90 -18.32
C CYS A 26 -22.19 -27.72 -19.18
N SER A 27 -22.09 -26.66 -19.99
CA SER A 27 -20.98 -26.47 -20.94
C SER A 27 -20.67 -25.01 -21.25
N ILE A 28 -19.51 -24.77 -21.88
CA ILE A 28 -19.06 -23.45 -22.32
C ILE A 28 -20.06 -22.81 -23.31
N GLY A 29 -20.82 -23.62 -24.07
CA GLY A 29 -21.90 -23.12 -24.94
C GLY A 29 -22.97 -22.39 -24.15
N CYS A 30 -23.40 -22.97 -23.02
CA CYS A 30 -24.33 -22.32 -22.11
C CYS A 30 -23.70 -21.06 -21.47
N PHE A 31 -22.42 -21.11 -21.09
CA PHE A 31 -21.73 -19.92 -20.54
C PHE A 31 -21.71 -18.73 -21.51
N LYS A 32 -21.48 -18.97 -22.81
CA LYS A 32 -21.48 -17.91 -23.84
C LYS A 32 -22.86 -17.28 -24.05
N LEU A 33 -23.93 -18.08 -23.99
CA LEU A 33 -25.31 -17.57 -24.05
C LEU A 33 -25.68 -16.75 -22.81
N HIS A 34 -25.11 -17.10 -21.66
CA HIS A 34 -25.40 -16.45 -20.39
C HIS A 34 -24.57 -15.19 -20.12
N LYS A 35 -23.32 -15.13 -20.61
CA LYS A 35 -22.41 -13.97 -20.46
C LYS A 35 -23.03 -12.60 -20.82
N PRO A 36 -23.79 -12.42 -21.93
CA PRO A 36 -24.40 -11.12 -22.25
C PRO A 36 -25.53 -10.72 -21.29
N SER A 37 -26.13 -11.67 -20.56
CA SER A 37 -27.15 -11.36 -19.54
C SER A 37 -26.59 -10.50 -18.39
N HIS A 38 -25.28 -10.56 -18.14
CA HIS A 38 -24.61 -9.72 -17.15
C HIS A 38 -24.21 -8.33 -17.66
N ALA A 39 -24.21 -8.12 -18.98
CA ALA A 39 -23.88 -6.82 -19.56
C ALA A 39 -25.08 -5.84 -19.51
N ASN A 40 -26.30 -6.36 -19.38
CA ASN A 40 -27.54 -5.57 -19.42
C ASN A 40 -28.08 -5.13 -18.05
N GLU A 41 -27.43 -5.48 -16.94
CA GLU A 41 -27.87 -5.09 -15.59
C GLU A 41 -27.20 -3.79 -15.07
N ALA A 42 -26.53 -3.03 -15.94
CA ALA A 42 -25.91 -1.75 -15.58
C ALA A 42 -26.81 -0.51 -15.78
N SER A 43 -28.07 -0.66 -16.22
CA SER A 43 -28.92 0.52 -16.45
C SER A 43 -30.42 0.23 -16.44
N THR A 44 -31.04 0.07 -15.26
CA THR A 44 -32.33 0.71 -14.97
C THR A 44 -32.67 0.65 -13.48
N SER A 45 -32.77 1.83 -12.88
CA SER A 45 -33.52 2.12 -11.67
C SER A 45 -35.03 1.97 -11.93
N ASN A 46 -35.71 1.05 -11.24
CA ASN A 46 -36.94 1.31 -10.46
C ASN A 46 -37.67 0.02 -10.04
N THR A 47 -37.92 -0.06 -8.73
CA THR A 47 -39.14 -0.55 -8.06
C THR A 47 -39.72 -1.92 -8.41
N SER A 48 -39.43 -2.91 -7.55
CA SER A 48 -40.47 -3.64 -6.81
C SER A 48 -39.82 -4.50 -5.72
N GLN A 49 -40.00 -4.10 -4.46
CA GLN A 49 -39.57 -4.83 -3.27
C GLN A 49 -40.28 -6.19 -3.15
N PRO A 50 -39.58 -7.28 -2.83
CA PRO A 50 -40.13 -8.37 -2.04
C PRO A 50 -39.93 -8.04 -0.56
N SER A 51 -41.02 -7.94 0.18
CA SER A 51 -41.04 -7.69 1.63
C SER A 51 -40.19 -8.70 2.40
N LEU A 52 -39.09 -8.22 2.99
CA LEU A 52 -38.33 -8.96 4.00
C LEU A 52 -39.00 -8.76 5.37
N PRO A 53 -39.05 -9.78 6.24
CA PRO A 53 -39.61 -9.67 7.57
C PRO A 53 -38.83 -8.66 8.42
N GLU A 54 -39.56 -7.81 9.13
CA GLU A 54 -39.05 -6.71 9.93
C GLU A 54 -38.30 -7.24 11.17
N ILE A 55 -36.98 -7.13 11.12
CA ILE A 55 -36.10 -7.35 12.27
C ILE A 55 -36.04 -6.03 13.05
N PRO A 56 -36.26 -6.01 14.37
CA PRO A 56 -36.16 -4.80 15.18
C PRO A 56 -34.80 -4.12 14.97
N GLN A 57 -34.81 -2.86 14.54
CA GLN A 57 -33.58 -2.09 14.32
C GLN A 57 -32.80 -1.99 15.64
N PRO A 58 -31.52 -2.43 15.69
CA PRO A 58 -30.66 -2.13 16.83
C PRO A 58 -30.42 -0.62 16.91
N PRO A 59 -30.18 -0.09 18.13
CA PRO A 59 -29.95 1.34 18.33
C PRO A 59 -28.81 1.87 17.43
N PRO A 60 -28.87 3.14 17.02
CA PRO A 60 -27.91 3.73 16.10
C PRO A 60 -26.47 3.52 16.61
N PRO A 61 -25.51 3.20 15.71
CA PRO A 61 -24.14 2.97 16.11
C PRO A 61 -23.57 4.21 16.80
N ALA A 62 -22.82 3.98 17.88
CA ALA A 62 -22.16 5.05 18.62
C ALA A 62 -21.35 5.95 17.67
N PRO A 63 -21.30 7.28 17.91
CA PRO A 63 -20.46 8.18 17.14
C PRO A 63 -19.02 7.66 17.11
N MET A 64 -18.41 7.69 15.92
CA MET A 64 -17.03 7.24 15.75
C MET A 64 -16.15 7.99 16.74
N PRO A 65 -15.34 7.29 17.55
CA PRO A 65 -14.62 7.93 18.64
C PRO A 65 -13.57 8.89 18.09
N SER A 66 -13.41 10.04 18.76
CA SER A 66 -12.52 11.16 18.38
C SER A 66 -11.05 10.77 18.14
N TYR A 67 -10.61 9.60 18.61
CA TYR A 67 -9.27 9.06 18.32
C TYR A 67 -9.13 8.49 16.89
N ILE A 68 -10.22 8.37 16.11
CA ILE A 68 -10.21 8.08 14.67
C ILE A 68 -10.00 9.41 13.90
N LYS A 69 -8.93 10.09 14.31
CA LYS A 69 -8.07 11.08 13.65
C LYS A 69 -8.71 11.99 12.60
N GLU A 70 -8.71 13.29 12.90
CA GLU A 70 -8.59 14.37 11.91
C GLU A 70 -7.50 13.98 10.91
N LYS A 71 -7.91 13.65 9.68
CA LYS A 71 -6.96 13.42 8.60
C LYS A 71 -6.40 14.79 8.27
N ILE A 72 -5.13 15.02 8.64
CA ILE A 72 -4.41 16.22 8.25
C ILE A 72 -4.37 16.22 6.72
N ASP A 73 -4.91 17.28 6.12
CA ASP A 73 -4.97 17.44 4.68
C ASP A 73 -3.67 18.08 4.19
N TYR A 74 -2.70 17.24 3.84
CA TYR A 74 -1.40 17.69 3.30
C TYR A 74 -1.49 18.35 1.91
N SER A 75 -2.66 18.33 1.26
CA SER A 75 -2.90 18.99 -0.03
C SER A 75 -2.69 20.51 0.02
N GLN A 76 -2.88 21.11 1.21
CA GLN A 76 -2.65 22.55 1.43
C GLN A 76 -1.17 22.93 1.27
N ILE A 77 -0.24 22.04 1.65
CA ILE A 77 1.21 22.28 1.54
C ILE A 77 1.63 22.41 0.07
N SER A 78 1.04 21.62 -0.83
CA SER A 78 1.33 21.72 -2.25
C SER A 78 0.81 23.02 -2.87
N SER A 79 -0.22 23.63 -2.28
CA SER A 79 -0.87 24.85 -2.78
C SER A 79 -0.24 26.13 -2.19
N ASP A 80 0.54 26.01 -1.12
CA ASP A 80 1.16 27.14 -0.44
C ASP A 80 2.28 27.78 -1.30
N PRO A 81 2.23 29.10 -1.56
CA PRO A 81 3.29 29.81 -2.29
C PRO A 81 4.66 29.71 -1.61
N LYS A 82 4.73 29.66 -0.26
CA LYS A 82 6.00 29.55 0.47
C LYS A 82 6.75 28.28 0.10
N PHE A 83 6.03 27.16 -0.03
CA PHE A 83 6.61 25.89 -0.45
C PHE A 83 7.17 25.99 -1.88
N GLN A 84 6.42 26.59 -2.80
CA GLN A 84 6.86 26.76 -4.19
C GLN A 84 8.12 27.64 -4.32
N GLU A 85 8.21 28.73 -3.54
CA GLU A 85 9.41 29.57 -3.49
C GLU A 85 10.62 28.80 -2.95
N LEU A 86 10.42 28.01 -1.89
CA LEU A 86 11.48 27.19 -1.29
C LEU A 86 12.02 26.15 -2.30
N LEU A 87 11.16 25.55 -3.13
CA LEU A 87 11.60 24.66 -4.20
C LEU A 87 12.40 25.37 -5.29
N ARG A 88 12.11 26.66 -5.56
CA ARG A 88 12.85 27.46 -6.55
C ARG A 88 14.21 27.91 -6.02
N THR A 89 14.30 28.25 -4.74
CA THR A 89 15.56 28.66 -4.11
C THR A 89 16.50 27.48 -3.91
N ASN A 90 15.96 26.29 -3.62
CA ASN A 90 16.74 25.11 -3.25
C ASN A 90 16.46 23.90 -4.16
N PRO A 91 17.16 23.75 -5.30
CA PRO A 91 16.94 22.62 -6.20
C PRO A 91 17.35 21.26 -5.61
N THR A 92 18.26 21.25 -4.63
CA THR A 92 18.69 20.03 -3.92
C THR A 92 17.61 19.49 -2.98
N LEU A 93 16.70 20.35 -2.51
CA LEU A 93 15.60 19.91 -1.64
C LEU A 93 14.65 18.95 -2.38
N LEU A 94 14.30 19.25 -3.63
CA LEU A 94 13.48 18.35 -4.43
C LEU A 94 14.13 16.97 -4.58
N SER A 95 15.43 16.95 -4.87
CA SER A 95 16.17 15.71 -5.02
C SER A 95 16.21 14.89 -3.72
N SER A 96 16.28 15.55 -2.56
CA SER A 96 16.29 14.88 -1.27
C SER A 96 14.90 14.37 -0.88
N LEU A 97 13.83 15.13 -1.12
CA LEU A 97 12.45 14.68 -0.94
C LEU A 97 12.11 13.50 -1.86
N GLN A 98 12.56 13.52 -3.12
CA GLN A 98 12.39 12.40 -4.05
C GLN A 98 13.10 11.13 -3.57
N LYS A 99 14.31 11.23 -3.00
CA LYS A 99 15.01 10.08 -2.41
C LYS A 99 14.24 9.47 -1.23
N VAL A 100 13.66 10.33 -0.38
CA VAL A 100 12.83 9.90 0.75
C VAL A 100 11.57 9.20 0.23
N TYR A 101 10.90 9.76 -0.77
CA TYR A 101 9.73 9.14 -1.39
C TYR A 101 10.06 7.82 -2.09
N ALA A 102 11.18 7.73 -2.81
CA ALA A 102 11.63 6.51 -3.45
C ALA A 102 11.86 5.36 -2.45
N ALA A 103 12.33 5.66 -1.24
CA ALA A 103 12.51 4.65 -0.19
C ALA A 103 11.17 4.06 0.31
N THR A 104 10.07 4.82 0.20
CA THR A 104 8.71 4.36 0.54
C THR A 104 8.02 3.59 -0.59
N ILE A 105 8.61 3.53 -1.78
CA ILE A 105 8.09 2.75 -2.90
C ILE A 105 8.78 1.38 -2.91
N GLU A 106 8.03 0.31 -3.22
CA GLU A 106 8.62 -1.01 -3.45
C GLU A 106 9.60 -0.93 -4.64
N PRO A 107 10.90 -1.21 -4.43
CA PRO A 107 11.86 -1.21 -5.53
C PRO A 107 11.54 -2.36 -6.49
N ASP A 108 11.72 -2.12 -7.79
CA ASP A 108 11.49 -3.15 -8.80
C ASP A 108 12.35 -4.39 -8.45
N PRO A 109 11.77 -5.60 -8.42
CA PRO A 109 12.50 -6.83 -8.12
C PRO A 109 13.76 -7.03 -8.98
N ASP A 110 13.83 -6.44 -10.19
CA ASP A 110 15.02 -6.51 -11.05
C ASP A 110 16.15 -5.57 -10.60
N GLU A 111 15.86 -4.40 -10.03
CA GLU A 111 16.88 -3.50 -9.44
C GLU A 111 17.55 -4.14 -8.21
N VAL A 112 16.74 -4.80 -7.37
CA VAL A 112 17.18 -5.46 -6.13
C VAL A 112 18.10 -6.67 -6.39
N ARG A 113 18.07 -7.24 -7.61
CA ARG A 113 18.94 -8.35 -8.02
C ARG A 113 20.36 -7.89 -8.34
N HIS A 114 20.55 -6.66 -8.81
CA HIS A 114 21.85 -6.13 -9.20
C HIS A 114 22.73 -5.72 -8.00
N ASP A 115 22.16 -5.23 -6.91
CA ASP A 115 22.90 -4.90 -5.68
C ASP A 115 23.41 -6.13 -4.90
N ARG A 116 22.89 -7.33 -5.20
CA ARG A 116 23.29 -8.58 -4.52
C ARG A 116 24.37 -9.39 -5.23
N GLY A 117 24.97 -8.87 -6.29
CA GLY A 117 26.06 -9.54 -7.01
C GLY A 117 27.47 -9.22 -6.51
N GLY A 118 27.64 -8.31 -5.55
CA GLY A 118 28.89 -7.53 -5.48
C GLY A 118 29.92 -7.79 -4.36
N PHE A 119 29.65 -8.58 -3.30
CA PHE A 119 30.62 -8.60 -2.17
C PHE A 119 30.78 -9.90 -1.34
N TRP A 120 29.92 -10.90 -1.47
CA TRP A 120 30.07 -12.16 -0.69
C TRP A 120 30.86 -13.26 -1.42
N GLY A 121 31.70 -12.88 -2.41
CA GLY A 121 32.38 -13.80 -3.32
C GLY A 121 33.90 -13.82 -3.29
N ARG A 122 34.58 -13.11 -2.38
CA ARG A 122 36.07 -13.07 -2.42
C ARG A 122 36.76 -12.94 -1.06
N ASN A 123 36.52 -13.89 -0.14
CA ASN A 123 37.60 -14.30 0.77
C ASN A 123 37.28 -15.63 1.50
N ARG A 124 37.37 -16.76 0.78
CA ARG A 124 37.62 -18.06 1.43
C ARG A 124 38.94 -18.62 0.91
N GLY A 125 40.00 -18.35 1.64
CA GLY A 125 41.30 -18.96 1.40
C GLY A 125 42.32 -18.57 2.46
N ARG A 126 42.46 -19.43 3.49
CA ARG A 126 43.53 -19.49 4.51
C ARG A 126 43.38 -18.60 5.76
N GLY A 127 42.47 -19.02 6.65
CA GLY A 127 42.59 -18.75 8.09
C GLY A 127 42.65 -20.07 8.85
N ARG A 128 43.83 -20.44 9.36
CA ARG A 128 43.98 -21.51 10.37
C ARG A 128 43.33 -21.00 11.65
N GLY A 129 42.21 -21.58 12.07
CA GLY A 129 41.53 -21.21 13.31
C GLY A 129 40.84 -22.41 13.94
N ARG A 130 41.46 -22.98 14.98
CA ARG A 130 40.84 -23.95 15.87
C ARG A 130 39.71 -23.23 16.62
N GLY A 131 38.47 -23.63 16.39
CA GLY A 131 37.31 -23.10 17.10
C GLY A 131 36.21 -24.13 17.19
N ARG A 132 36.08 -24.78 18.35
CA ARG A 132 34.90 -25.55 18.73
C ARG A 132 33.71 -24.58 18.78
N GLY A 133 32.75 -24.76 17.89
CA GLY A 133 31.52 -23.98 17.89
C GLY A 133 30.38 -24.82 17.36
N ARG A 134 29.56 -25.36 18.27
CA ARG A 134 28.23 -25.90 17.96
C ARG A 134 27.38 -24.74 17.45
N GLY A 135 27.27 -24.60 16.13
CA GLY A 135 26.33 -23.71 15.48
C GLY A 135 25.44 -24.55 14.58
N ARG A 136 24.22 -24.83 15.03
CA ARG A 136 23.15 -25.41 14.21
C ARG A 136 23.09 -24.64 12.90
N GLY A 137 23.28 -25.34 11.78
CA GLY A 137 22.93 -24.81 10.47
C GLY A 137 21.44 -24.52 10.44
N GLY A 138 21.08 -23.27 10.72
CA GLY A 138 19.78 -22.74 10.39
C GLY A 138 19.76 -22.51 8.89
N ARG A 139 19.12 -23.41 8.14
CA ARG A 139 18.50 -23.02 6.88
C ARG A 139 17.35 -22.09 7.25
N PHE A 140 17.67 -20.84 7.56
CA PHE A 140 16.67 -19.80 7.44
C PHE A 140 16.38 -19.69 5.94
N ASN A 141 15.14 -19.34 5.58
CA ASN A 141 14.84 -18.91 4.24
C ASN A 141 15.79 -17.73 3.93
N ASP A 142 16.93 -18.00 3.30
CA ASP A 142 17.94 -17.02 2.87
C ASP A 142 17.44 -16.23 1.65
N GLY A 143 16.12 -16.07 1.55
CA GLY A 143 15.52 -15.06 0.74
C GLY A 143 15.79 -13.72 1.43
N PRO A 144 16.25 -12.70 0.71
CA PRO A 144 16.33 -11.37 1.27
C PRO A 144 14.99 -10.95 1.91
N PRO A 145 15.01 -10.11 2.94
CA PRO A 145 13.77 -9.58 3.48
C PRO A 145 13.03 -8.86 2.35
N ARG A 146 11.86 -9.40 1.98
CA ARG A 146 10.91 -8.79 1.05
C ARG A 146 10.63 -7.38 1.53
N TRP A 147 10.50 -6.45 0.59
CA TRP A 147 10.12 -5.09 0.94
C TRP A 147 8.79 -5.10 1.72
N THR A 148 8.72 -4.29 2.77
CA THR A 148 7.51 -4.06 3.56
C THR A 148 7.36 -2.56 3.75
N GLU A 149 6.13 -2.07 3.82
CA GLU A 149 5.82 -0.65 4.05
C GLU A 149 6.58 -0.10 5.26
N LYS A 150 6.50 -0.79 6.40
CA LYS A 150 7.26 -0.44 7.61
C LYS A 150 8.77 -0.31 7.37
N LYS A 151 9.36 -1.17 6.56
CA LYS A 151 10.80 -1.11 6.27
C LYS A 151 11.13 0.05 5.34
N GLY A 152 10.28 0.32 4.35
CA GLY A 152 10.40 1.51 3.50
C GLY A 152 10.32 2.79 4.32
N ASP A 153 9.37 2.86 5.26
CA ASP A 153 9.23 3.98 6.20
C ASP A 153 10.46 4.13 7.10
N ASP A 154 10.95 3.01 7.67
CA ASP A 154 12.17 3.00 8.49
C ASP A 154 13.39 3.48 7.70
N ASP A 155 13.50 3.11 6.42
CA ASP A 155 14.59 3.53 5.53
C ASP A 155 14.44 5.01 5.12
N ALA A 156 13.23 5.49 4.82
CA ALA A 156 12.92 6.89 4.58
C ALA A 156 13.26 7.77 5.80
N LEU A 157 12.91 7.33 7.01
CA LEU A 157 13.25 8.00 8.27
C LEU A 157 14.76 8.06 8.51
N LYS A 158 15.51 7.01 8.16
CA LYS A 158 16.99 7.03 8.22
C LYS A 158 17.57 8.08 7.26
N ILE A 159 17.03 8.21 6.06
CA ILE A 159 17.46 9.23 5.09
C ILE A 159 17.19 10.64 5.66
N LEU A 160 15.98 10.92 6.15
CA LEU A 160 15.63 12.19 6.78
C LEU A 160 16.52 12.52 7.99
N LYS A 161 16.83 11.51 8.81
CA LYS A 161 17.77 11.67 9.93
C LYS A 161 19.17 12.00 9.45
N SER A 162 19.63 11.40 8.35
CA SER A 162 20.95 11.68 7.78
C SER A 162 21.08 13.11 7.25
N ILE A 163 20.02 13.64 6.63
CA ILE A 163 19.98 15.02 6.13
C ILE A 163 20.02 16.01 7.30
N ARG A 164 19.24 15.75 8.35
CA ARG A 164 19.24 16.56 9.59
C ARG A 164 20.58 16.57 10.32
N GLN A 165 21.40 15.54 10.17
CA GLN A 165 22.73 15.46 10.76
C GLN A 165 23.81 16.12 9.88
N GLY A 166 23.43 16.76 8.76
CA GLY A 166 24.36 17.42 7.84
C GLY A 166 25.21 16.45 7.00
N LYS A 167 24.89 15.15 7.00
CA LYS A 167 25.68 14.13 6.29
C LYS A 167 25.68 14.32 4.77
N GLN A 168 24.66 14.97 4.23
CA GLN A 168 24.52 15.26 2.79
C GLN A 168 24.92 16.71 2.42
N GLY A 169 25.29 17.54 3.41
CA GLY A 169 25.71 18.92 3.22
C GLY A 169 24.88 19.93 4.02
N ASN A 170 25.48 21.07 4.36
CA ASN A 170 24.85 22.11 5.20
C ASN A 170 23.64 22.78 4.52
N GLN A 171 23.70 22.96 3.19
CA GLN A 171 22.60 23.58 2.45
C GLN A 171 21.34 22.69 2.47
N GLU A 172 21.49 21.38 2.24
CA GLU A 172 20.36 20.44 2.28
C GLU A 172 19.75 20.34 3.69
N MET A 173 20.58 20.42 4.73
CA MET A 173 20.12 20.46 6.11
C MET A 173 19.26 21.72 6.38
N ALA A 174 19.71 22.90 5.95
CA ALA A 174 18.98 24.15 6.13
C ALA A 174 17.66 24.14 5.36
N SER A 175 17.68 23.78 4.07
CA SER A 175 16.47 23.69 3.24
C SER A 175 15.44 22.71 3.79
N MET A 176 15.90 21.56 4.31
CA MET A 176 15.01 20.56 4.91
C MET A 176 14.42 21.05 6.23
N ALA A 177 15.17 21.84 7.02
CA ALA A 177 14.67 22.44 8.25
C ALA A 177 13.59 23.50 7.98
N GLU A 178 13.79 24.36 6.98
CA GLU A 178 12.78 25.33 6.52
C GLU A 178 11.52 24.62 6.03
N PHE A 179 11.67 23.54 5.26
CA PHE A 179 10.54 22.74 4.81
C PHE A 179 9.75 22.15 5.99
N ILE A 180 10.43 21.57 6.99
CA ILE A 180 9.76 21.00 8.17
C ILE A 180 8.99 22.09 8.93
N SER A 181 9.57 23.29 9.08
CA SER A 181 8.89 24.42 9.73
C SER A 181 7.61 24.83 9.00
N LEU A 182 7.60 24.82 7.66
CA LEU A 182 6.38 25.10 6.89
C LEU A 182 5.33 24.01 7.08
N VAL A 183 5.73 22.74 7.10
CA VAL A 183 4.81 21.63 7.34
C VAL A 183 4.19 21.75 8.74
N GLU A 184 4.99 22.01 9.77
CA GLU A 184 4.50 22.23 11.14
C GLU A 184 3.50 23.39 11.20
N GLU A 185 3.79 24.54 10.59
CA GLU A 185 2.87 25.69 10.52
C GLU A 185 1.53 25.31 9.85
N THR A 186 1.56 24.56 8.75
CA THR A 186 0.33 24.14 8.07
C THR A 186 -0.49 23.13 8.88
N VAL A 187 0.16 22.24 9.62
CA VAL A 187 -0.52 21.27 10.50
C VAL A 187 -1.14 22.00 11.68
N GLU A 188 -0.42 22.93 12.31
CA GLU A 188 -0.93 23.74 13.42
C GLU A 188 -2.16 24.56 13.00
N ASN A 189 -2.10 25.19 11.82
CA ASN A 189 -3.23 25.93 11.24
C ASN A 189 -4.46 25.05 10.98
N GLN A 190 -4.29 23.75 10.70
CA GLN A 190 -5.40 22.81 10.54
C GLN A 190 -5.95 22.29 11.87
N THR A 191 -5.09 22.10 12.87
CA THR A 191 -5.49 21.53 14.17
C THR A 191 -6.11 22.55 15.14
N GLY A 192 -6.04 23.86 14.84
CA GLY A 192 -6.62 24.92 15.67
C GLY A 192 -6.00 25.02 17.08
N PRO A 193 -6.26 26.09 17.85
CA PRO A 193 -5.71 26.19 19.20
C PRO A 193 -6.29 25.08 20.07
N LYS A 194 -5.41 24.22 20.60
CA LYS A 194 -5.71 23.35 21.75
C LYS A 194 -6.34 24.24 22.83
N LYS A 195 -7.66 24.13 23.01
CA LYS A 195 -8.35 24.77 24.14
C LYS A 195 -7.75 24.19 25.42
N GLU A 196 -7.08 25.07 26.16
CA GLU A 196 -6.62 24.85 27.54
C GLU A 196 -7.80 24.64 28.49
#